data_AF-A0A239JQW4-F1
#
_entry.id   AF-A0A239JQW4-F1
#
_cell.length_a   1.000
_cell.length_b   1.000
_cell.length_c   1.000
_cell.angle_alpha   90.00
_cell.angle_beta   90.00
_cell.angle_gamma   90.00
#
_symmetry.space_group_name_H-M   'P 1'
#
loop_
_entity.id
_entity.type
_entity.pdbx_description
1 polymer ?
#
loop_
_entity_poly.entity_id
_entity_poly.type
_entity_poly.pdbx_seq_one_letter_code
_entity_poly.pdbx_strand_id
1 'polypeptide(L)' 'MIAASTAWFGPLQPVKLGEAPTWDRFLYSLDLLVPLVSIGHDQAWDPVGADKAVTVAVMAAGWILAATVIAGVSR' A
#
# COMPACT_ATOMS: atom_id res chain seq x y z
N MET A 1 -5.77 9.92 -3.89
CA MET A 1 -4.53 9.16 -3.62
C MET A 1 -4.59 7.75 -4.16
N ILE A 2 -5.54 6.90 -3.75
CA ILE A 2 -5.67 5.51 -4.27
C ILE A 2 -5.71 5.46 -5.80
N ALA A 3 -6.59 6.26 -6.44
CA ALA A 3 -6.69 6.27 -7.91
C ALA A 3 -5.37 6.65 -8.61
N ALA A 4 -4.54 7.50 -7.98
CA ALA A 4 -3.27 7.93 -8.55
C ALA A 4 -2.16 6.88 -8.35
N SER A 5 -2.09 6.24 -7.18
CA SER A 5 -1.12 5.17 -6.93
C SER A 5 -1.46 3.89 -7.70
N THR A 6 -2.74 3.55 -7.82
CA THR A 6 -3.20 2.40 -8.62
C THR A 6 -2.91 2.59 -10.12
N ALA A 7 -2.92 3.82 -10.62
CA ALA A 7 -2.51 4.11 -11.99
C ALA A 7 -0.98 4.09 -12.18
N TRP A 8 -0.21 4.30 -11.10
CA TRP A 8 1.25 4.31 -11.12
C TRP A 8 1.87 2.90 -11.10
N PHE A 9 1.36 2.02 -10.24
CA PHE A 9 1.97 0.69 -10.05
C PHE A 9 1.75 -0.22 -11.28
N GLY A 10 2.86 -0.61 -11.92
CA GLY A 10 2.94 -1.73 -12.85
C GLY A 10 3.07 -3.08 -12.11
N PRO A 11 3.15 -4.21 -12.83
CA PRO A 11 3.37 -5.52 -12.21
C PRO A 11 4.70 -5.56 -11.46
N LEU A 12 4.63 -5.76 -10.15
CA LEU A 12 5.79 -5.92 -9.27
C LEU A 12 6.22 -7.39 -9.18
N GLN A 13 7.48 -7.61 -8.83
CA GLN A 13 7.97 -8.96 -8.59
C GLN A 13 7.55 -9.44 -7.19
N PRO A 14 7.12 -10.71 -7.06
CA PRO A 14 6.79 -11.27 -5.76
C PRO A 14 8.07 -11.48 -4.94
N VAL A 15 8.03 -11.11 -3.65
CA VAL A 15 9.14 -11.32 -2.70
C VAL A 15 9.39 -12.81 -2.47
N LYS A 16 8.31 -13.61 -2.39
CA LYS A 16 8.37 -15.07 -2.29
C LYS A 16 7.65 -15.72 -3.46
N LEU A 17 8.43 -16.43 -4.28
CA LEU A 17 7.90 -17.12 -5.45
C LEU A 17 6.97 -18.28 -5.03
N GLY A 18 5.72 -18.24 -5.48
CA GLY A 18 4.72 -19.30 -5.21
C GLY A 18 3.90 -19.13 -3.92
N GLU A 19 4.25 -18.17 -3.05
CA GLU A 19 3.47 -17.83 -1.84
C GLU A 19 2.76 -16.48 -1.95
N ALA A 20 3.14 -15.65 -2.92
CA ALA A 20 2.50 -14.35 -3.14
C ALA A 20 1.07 -14.52 -3.69
N PRO A 21 0.10 -13.71 -3.23
CA PRO A 21 -1.24 -13.66 -3.80
C PRO A 21 -1.19 -13.21 -5.28
N THR A 22 -2.31 -13.30 -5.99
CA THR A 22 -2.40 -12.77 -7.36
C THR A 22 -2.13 -11.26 -7.35
N TRP A 23 -1.31 -10.76 -8.29
CA TRP A 23 -1.03 -9.33 -8.39
C TRP A 23 -2.31 -8.53 -8.65
N ASP A 24 -2.65 -7.65 -7.72
CA ASP A 24 -3.71 -6.66 -7.87
C ASP A 24 -3.22 -5.32 -7.33
N ARG A 25 -3.05 -4.38 -8.25
CA ARG A 25 -2.62 -3.00 -8.02
C ARG A 25 -3.54 -2.20 -7.09
N PHE A 26 -4.84 -2.48 -7.13
CA PHE A 26 -5.83 -1.83 -6.27
C PHE A 26 -5.70 -2.36 -4.84
N LEU A 27 -5.64 -3.69 -4.67
CA LEU A 27 -5.45 -4.30 -3.36
C LEU A 27 -4.12 -3.87 -2.74
N TYR A 28 -3.03 -3.86 -3.52
CA TYR A 28 -1.74 -3.35 -3.05
C TYR A 28 -1.81 -1.88 -2.61
N SER A 29 -2.43 -1.00 -3.41
CA SER A 29 -2.59 0.41 -3.04
C SER A 29 -3.46 0.61 -1.79
N LEU A 30 -4.49 -0.21 -1.62
CA LEU A 30 -5.39 -0.18 -0.47
C LEU A 30 -4.66 -0.62 0.80
N ASP A 31 -3.90 -1.71 0.71
CA ASP A 31 -3.10 -2.27 1.81
C ASP A 31 -2.07 -1.26 2.32
N LEU A 32 -1.42 -0.53 1.39
CA LEU A 32 -0.50 0.55 1.74
C LEU A 32 -1.20 1.74 2.42
N LEU A 33 -2.43 2.07 2.03
CA LEU A 33 -3.14 3.22 2.57
C LEU A 33 -3.77 2.92 3.94
N VAL A 34 -4.11 1.67 4.22
CA VAL A 34 -4.76 1.28 5.48
C VAL A 34 -3.75 0.56 6.37
N PRO A 35 -2.93 1.28 7.16
CA PRO A 35 -1.82 0.68 7.90
C PRO A 35 -2.24 -0.23 9.06
N LEU A 36 -3.54 -0.27 9.38
CA LEU A 36 -4.08 -1.00 10.52
C LEU A 36 -4.46 -2.45 10.19
N VAL A 37 -4.60 -2.79 8.91
CA VAL A 37 -4.98 -4.14 8.45
C VAL A 37 -4.13 -4.49 7.25
N SER A 38 -3.50 -5.66 7.29
CA SER A 38 -2.80 -6.23 6.13
C SER A 38 -3.68 -7.28 5.46
N ILE A 39 -3.90 -7.11 4.16
CA ILE A 39 -4.58 -8.06 3.27
C ILE A 39 -3.56 -9.05 2.67
N GLY A 40 -2.27 -8.87 2.97
CA GLY A 40 -1.17 -9.73 2.53
C GLY A 40 -0.56 -9.33 1.19
N HIS A 41 -0.83 -8.12 0.70
CA HIS A 41 -0.20 -7.59 -0.51
C HIS A 41 1.00 -6.70 -0.18
N ASP A 42 0.96 -5.90 0.88
CA ASP A 42 2.01 -4.92 1.23
C ASP A 42 3.42 -5.52 1.36
N GLN A 43 3.53 -6.73 1.93
CA GLN A 43 4.81 -7.44 2.11
C GLN A 43 5.08 -8.50 1.01
N ALA A 44 4.11 -8.76 0.13
CA ALA A 44 4.22 -9.83 -0.86
C ALA A 44 4.95 -9.39 -2.14
N TRP A 45 5.06 -8.09 -2.37
CA TRP A 45 5.59 -7.50 -3.60
C TRP A 45 6.82 -6.64 -3.30
N ASP A 46 7.81 -6.71 -4.17
CA ASP A 46 9.06 -5.96 -4.03
C ASP A 46 9.04 -4.69 -4.91
N PRO A 47 8.68 -3.52 -4.35
CA PRO A 47 8.76 -2.25 -5.08
C PRO A 47 10.22 -1.78 -5.16
N VAL A 48 10.75 -1.71 -6.38
CA VAL A 48 12.12 -1.24 -6.66
C VAL A 48 12.13 0.13 -7.33
N GLY A 49 13.22 0.88 -7.17
CA GLY A 49 13.41 2.17 -7.83
C GLY A 49 12.36 3.23 -7.42
N ALA A 50 11.71 3.86 -8.40
CA ALA A 50 10.72 4.91 -8.18
C ALA A 50 9.45 4.40 -7.45
N ASP A 51 9.10 3.13 -7.64
CA ASP A 51 7.91 2.51 -7.02
C ASP A 51 8.08 2.40 -5.50
N LYS A 52 9.32 2.27 -5.02
CA LYS A 52 9.63 2.31 -3.58
C LYS A 52 9.28 3.67 -2.98
N ALA A 53 9.63 4.76 -3.67
CA ALA A 53 9.35 6.11 -3.18
C ALA A 53 7.84 6.37 -3.13
N VAL A 54 7.10 5.94 -4.16
CA VAL A 54 5.63 6.03 -4.19
C VAL A 54 5.01 5.18 -3.08
N THR A 55 5.50 3.95 -2.87
CA THR A 55 5.06 3.07 -1.79
C THR A 55 5.20 3.75 -0.43
N VAL A 56 6.37 4.31 -0.12
CA VAL A 56 6.62 5.03 1.14
C VAL A 56 5.72 6.26 1.28
N ALA A 57 5.50 7.01 0.21
CA ALA A 57 4.63 8.20 0.24
C ALA A 57 3.16 7.85 0.51
N VAL A 58 2.65 6.79 -0.14
CA VAL A 58 1.28 6.30 0.09
C VAL A 58 1.13 5.77 1.51
N MET A 59 2.12 5.02 2.00
CA MET A 59 2.12 4.47 3.36
C MET A 59 2.13 5.60 4.41
N ALA A 60 2.94 6.63 4.22
CA ALA A 60 2.95 7.81 5.09
C ALA A 60 1.59 8.56 5.07
N ALA A 61 0.97 8.72 3.91
CA ALA A 61 -0.36 9.31 3.79
C ALA A 61 -1.43 8.47 4.54
N GLY A 62 -1.32 7.15 4.48
CA GLY A 62 -2.17 6.23 5.25
C GLY A 62 -2.07 6.43 6.76
N TRP A 63 -0.84 6.61 7.27
CA TRP A 63 -0.61 6.91 8.69
C TRP A 63 -1.17 8.26 9.14
N ILE A 64 -1.06 9.30 8.30
CA ILE A 64 -1.65 10.61 8.57
C ILE A 64 -3.18 10.50 8.65
N LEU A 65 -3.78 9.77 7.69
CA LEU A 65 -5.23 9.52 7.69
C LEU A 65 -5.67 8.79 8.96
N ALA A 66 -4.96 7.73 9.35
CA ALA A 66 -5.25 6.96 10.56
C ALA A 66 -5.19 7.84 11.83
N ALA A 67 -4.13 8.64 11.98
CA ALA A 67 -4.01 9.58 13.10
C ALA A 67 -5.14 10.61 13.12
N THR A 68 -5.56 11.10 11.94
CA THR A 68 -6.68 12.04 11.80
C THR A 68 -8.00 11.43 12.22
N VAL A 69 -8.26 10.16 11.86
CA VAL A 69 -9.47 9.43 12.27
C VAL A 69 -9.49 9.25 13.79
N ILE A 70 -8.38 8.80 14.38
CA ILE A 70 -8.26 8.61 15.84
C ILE A 70 -8.49 9.94 16.57
N ALA A 71 -7.86 11.02 16.11
CA ALA A 71 -8.04 12.35 16.67
C ALA A 71 -9.50 12.84 16.51
N GLY A 72 -10.15 12.48 15.40
CA GLY A 72 -11.52 12.91 15.10
C GLY A 72 -12.61 12.11 15.79
N VAL A 73 -12.35 10.89 16.24
CA VAL A 73 -13.25 10.10 17.11
C VAL A 73 -13.14 10.54 18.57
N SER A 74 -12.01 11.15 18.96
CA SER A 74 -11.73 11.57 20.33
C SER A 74 -12.29 12.96 20.71
N ARG A 75 -13.08 13.58 19.84
CA ARG A 75 -13.73 14.89 20.03
C ARG A 75 -15.24 14.75 19.96
#